data_AF-F3ZGQ5-F1
#
_entry.id   AF-F3ZGQ5-F1
#
_cell.length_a   1.000
_cell.length_b   1.000
_cell.length_c   1.000
_cell.angle_alpha   90.00
_cell.angle_beta   90.00
_cell.angle_gamma   90.00
#
_symmetry.space_group_name_H-M   'P 1'
#
loop_
_entity.id
_entity.type
_entity.pdbx_description
1 polymer ?
#
loop_
_entity_poly.entity_id
_entity_poly.type
_entity_poly.pdbx_seq_one_letter_code
_entity_poly.pdbx_strand_id
1 'polypeptide(L)'
;MHQPEPPPPDGLLPLAATALDLHRATCTGPFLAGPDDLDALHDLGCALLRLLDVHAERATPIREVATPLREARLRAWQLTDLLHRAAHAVPRPRPAPTHLCRRHHGAVRLIRRRATAAELRT
;
A
#
# COMPACT_ATOMS: atom_id res chain seq x y z
N MET A 1 25.76 22.94 19.81
CA MET A 1 25.16 21.84 20.58
C MET A 1 24.34 21.00 19.63
N HIS A 2 24.82 19.81 19.25
CA HIS A 2 24.05 18.88 18.42
C HIS A 2 23.18 18.06 19.39
N GLN A 3 21.86 18.25 19.38
CA GLN A 3 20.99 17.37 20.14
C GLN A 3 20.97 15.99 19.46
N PRO A 4 21.06 14.89 20.22
CA PRO A 4 20.89 13.56 19.66
C PRO A 4 19.47 13.42 19.12
N GLU A 5 19.33 12.80 17.94
CA GLU A 5 18.01 12.49 17.38
C GLU A 5 17.21 11.66 18.40
N PRO A 6 15.91 11.93 18.57
CA PRO A 6 15.07 11.11 19.43
C PRO A 6 15.07 9.66 18.91
N PRO A 7 15.04 8.67 19.81
CA PRO A 7 14.97 7.28 19.39
C PRO A 7 13.71 7.08 18.53
N PRO A 8 13.79 6.24 17.48
CA PRO A 8 12.65 5.98 16.63
C PRO A 8 11.49 5.44 17.48
N PRO A 9 10.24 5.84 17.18
CA PRO A 9 9.09 5.37 17.94
C PRO A 9 9.00 3.84 17.92
N ASP A 10 8.51 3.28 19.03
CA ASP A 10 8.34 1.83 19.16
C ASP A 10 7.57 1.25 17.96
N GLY A 11 8.12 0.20 17.34
CA GLY A 11 7.54 -0.44 16.15
C GLY A 11 8.01 0.11 14.81
N LEU A 12 8.76 1.21 14.75
CA LEU A 12 9.29 1.75 13.49
C LEU A 12 10.27 0.80 12.81
N LEU A 13 11.13 0.11 13.56
CA LEU A 13 12.08 -0.88 13.02
C LEU A 13 11.37 -2.10 12.42
N PRO A 14 10.42 -2.77 13.11
CA PRO A 14 9.57 -3.79 12.50
C PRO A 14 8.84 -3.30 11.25
N LEU A 15 8.25 -2.10 11.29
CA LEU A 15 7.55 -1.50 10.16
C LEU A 15 8.48 -1.25 8.97
N ALA A 16 9.67 -0.70 9.20
CA ALA A 16 10.68 -0.44 8.18
C ALA A 16 11.20 -1.75 7.58
N ALA A 17 11.41 -2.79 8.39
CA ALA A 17 11.76 -4.12 7.91
C ALA A 17 10.67 -4.71 7.01
N THR A 18 9.40 -4.67 7.44
CA THR A 18 8.27 -5.12 6.62
C THR A 18 8.14 -4.30 5.33
N ALA A 19 8.34 -2.98 5.38
CA ALA A 19 8.32 -2.12 4.20
C ALA A 19 9.48 -2.43 3.24
N LEU A 20 10.66 -2.76 3.76
CA LEU A 20 11.82 -3.14 2.98
C LEU A 20 11.67 -4.54 2.35
N ASP A 21 11.07 -5.49 3.08
CA ASP A 21 10.78 -6.83 2.57
C ASP A 21 9.68 -6.79 1.50
N LEU A 22 8.66 -5.95 1.71
CA LEU A 22 7.63 -5.65 0.72
C LEU A 22 8.25 -5.03 -0.53
N HIS A 23 9.08 -3.99 -0.36
CA HIS A 23 9.80 -3.35 -1.46
C HIS A 23 10.68 -4.33 -2.23
N ARG A 24 11.41 -5.20 -1.52
CA ARG A 24 12.25 -6.23 -2.16
C ARG A 24 11.42 -7.25 -2.94
N ALA A 25 10.33 -7.73 -2.34
CA ALA A 25 9.40 -8.64 -2.98
C ALA A 25 8.81 -8.00 -4.25
N THR A 26 8.42 -6.73 -4.19
CA THR A 26 7.70 -6.07 -5.29
C THR A 26 8.58 -5.42 -6.35
N CYS A 27 9.85 -5.12 -6.04
CA CYS A 27 10.69 -4.27 -6.89
C CYS A 27 12.06 -4.85 -7.27
N THR A 28 12.62 -5.84 -6.55
CA THR A 28 14.04 -6.21 -6.74
C THR A 28 14.32 -7.68 -7.06
N GLY A 29 13.32 -8.54 -7.26
CA GLY A 29 13.57 -9.94 -7.57
C GLY A 29 12.39 -10.68 -8.20
N PRO A 30 12.60 -11.92 -8.70
CA PRO A 30 11.51 -12.79 -9.06
C PRO A 30 10.67 -13.07 -7.80
N PHE A 31 9.38 -12.76 -7.88
CA PHE A 31 8.42 -12.99 -6.79
C PHE A 31 8.40 -14.50 -6.48
N LEU A 32 9.17 -14.95 -5.48
CA LEU A 32 9.14 -16.33 -4.99
C LEU A 32 7.91 -16.62 -4.12
N ALA A 33 7.00 -15.65 -4.00
CA ALA A 33 5.81 -15.76 -3.18
C ALA A 33 4.72 -16.56 -3.92
N GLY A 34 4.06 -17.46 -3.20
CA GLY A 34 2.95 -18.23 -3.73
C GLY A 34 1.68 -17.38 -3.94
N PRO A 35 0.64 -17.98 -4.53
CA PRO A 35 -0.68 -17.35 -4.65
C PRO A 35 -1.21 -16.75 -3.34
N ASP A 36 -1.04 -17.47 -2.23
CA ASP A 36 -1.53 -17.06 -0.91
C ASP A 36 -0.75 -15.86 -0.35
N ASP A 37 0.55 -15.78 -0.62
CA ASP A 37 1.38 -14.64 -0.22
C ASP A 37 0.98 -13.38 -0.99
N LEU A 38 0.68 -13.51 -2.29
CA LEU A 38 0.17 -12.41 -3.10
C LEU A 38 -1.19 -11.90 -2.58
N ASP A 39 -2.06 -12.81 -2.14
CA ASP A 39 -3.37 -12.45 -1.57
C ASP A 39 -3.20 -11.71 -0.24
N ALA A 40 -2.31 -12.19 0.63
CA ALA A 40 -2.00 -11.55 1.91
C ALA A 40 -1.36 -10.17 1.72
N LEU A 41 -0.40 -10.04 0.79
CA LEU A 41 0.23 -8.76 0.46
C LEU A 41 -0.78 -7.77 -0.14
N HIS A 42 -1.67 -8.22 -1.02
CA HIS A 42 -2.74 -7.40 -1.54
C HIS A 42 -3.69 -6.90 -0.44
N ASP A 43 -4.10 -7.79 0.48
CA ASP A 43 -4.94 -7.44 1.62
C ASP A 43 -4.26 -6.40 2.52
N LEU A 44 -2.95 -6.56 2.78
CA LEU A 44 -2.15 -5.59 3.52
C LEU A 44 -2.08 -4.24 2.80
N GLY A 45 -1.86 -4.23 1.49
CA GLY A 45 -1.88 -3.01 0.68
C GLY A 45 -3.22 -2.27 0.76
N CYS A 46 -4.33 -3.00 0.65
CA CYS A 46 -5.68 -2.46 0.85
C CYS A 46 -5.89 -1.88 2.26
N ALA A 47 -5.36 -2.53 3.30
CA ALA A 47 -5.45 -2.05 4.67
C ALA A 47 -4.62 -0.77 4.89
N LEU A 48 -3.40 -0.73 4.36
CA LEU A 48 -2.52 0.44 4.42
C LEU A 48 -3.15 1.64 3.73
N LEU A 49 -3.74 1.46 2.54
CA LEU A 49 -4.42 2.54 1.84
C LEU A 49 -5.57 3.12 2.67
N ARG A 50 -6.38 2.28 3.33
CA ARG A 50 -7.46 2.73 4.22
C ARG A 50 -6.92 3.48 5.44
N LEU A 51 -5.84 3.00 6.04
CA LEU A 51 -5.20 3.67 7.17
C LEU A 51 -4.71 5.07 6.78
N LEU A 52 -4.01 5.17 5.66
CA LEU A 52 -3.53 6.45 5.12
C LEU A 52 -4.69 7.39 4.77
N ASP A 53 -5.81 6.85 4.31
CA ASP A 53 -7.02 7.63 4.01
C ASP A 53 -7.65 8.22 5.28
N VAL A 54 -7.79 7.43 6.34
CA VAL A 54 -8.25 7.90 7.66
C VAL A 54 -7.30 8.95 8.23
N HIS A 55 -5.99 8.75 8.09
CA HIS A 55 -5.00 9.74 8.52
C HIS A 55 -5.08 11.03 7.70
N ALA A 56 -5.28 10.94 6.39
CA ALA A 56 -5.47 12.12 5.55
C ALA A 56 -6.72 12.92 5.95
N GLU A 57 -7.83 12.25 6.29
CA GLU A 57 -9.04 12.92 6.81
C GLU A 57 -8.76 13.65 8.14
N ARG A 58 -8.09 12.98 9.09
CA ARG A 58 -7.77 13.57 10.39
C ARG A 58 -6.70 14.67 10.32
N ALA A 59 -5.75 14.55 9.40
CA ALA A 59 -4.66 15.50 9.21
C ALA A 59 -5.00 16.67 8.28
N THR A 60 -6.26 16.78 7.80
CA THR A 60 -6.75 17.92 7.01
C THR A 60 -6.31 19.30 7.52
N PRO A 61 -6.32 19.61 8.83
CA PRO A 61 -5.90 20.94 9.31
C PRO A 61 -4.37 21.16 9.30
N ILE A 62 -3.56 20.10 9.11
CA ILE A 62 -2.09 20.16 9.21
C ILE A 62 -1.51 20.18 7.79
N ARG A 63 -1.20 21.38 7.30
CA ARG A 63 -0.78 21.57 5.89
C ARG A 63 0.56 20.89 5.58
N GLU A 64 1.48 20.77 6.55
CA GLU A 64 2.82 20.21 6.31
C GLU A 64 2.77 18.73 5.89
N VAL A 65 1.79 17.97 6.38
CA VAL A 65 1.69 16.52 6.11
C VAL A 65 0.77 16.18 4.94
N ALA A 66 0.06 17.16 4.37
CA ALA A 66 -0.93 16.94 3.32
C ALA A 66 -0.32 16.34 2.04
N THR A 67 0.82 16.89 1.58
CA THR A 67 1.51 16.40 0.38
C THR A 67 2.13 15.00 0.60
N PRO A 68 2.94 14.77 1.65
CA PRO A 68 3.46 13.43 1.95
C PRO A 68 2.36 12.36 2.08
N LEU A 69 1.23 12.67 2.73
CA LEU A 69 0.11 11.73 2.86
C LEU A 69 -0.61 11.48 1.54
N ARG A 70 -0.66 12.46 0.63
CA ARG A 70 -1.18 12.26 -0.74
C ARG A 70 -0.26 11.33 -1.53
N GLU A 71 1.05 11.58 -1.51
CA GLU A 71 2.03 10.73 -2.18
C GLU A 71 2.01 9.30 -1.64
N ALA A 72 1.96 9.14 -0.31
CA ALA A 72 1.87 7.83 0.32
C ALA A 72 0.62 7.06 -0.12
N ARG A 73 -0.54 7.72 -0.21
CA ARG A 73 -1.79 7.09 -0.70
C ARG A 73 -1.68 6.64 -2.16
N LEU A 74 -1.09 7.46 -3.02
CA LEU A 74 -0.89 7.10 -4.43
C LEU A 74 0.03 5.88 -4.57
N ARG A 75 1.15 5.87 -3.85
CA ARG A 75 2.09 4.74 -3.86
C ARG A 75 1.46 3.46 -3.30
N ALA A 76 0.73 3.56 -2.20
CA ALA A 76 0.00 2.43 -1.63
C ALA A 76 -1.06 1.89 -2.60
N TRP A 77 -1.76 2.78 -3.32
CA TRP A 77 -2.68 2.39 -4.39
C TRP A 77 -1.96 1.66 -5.53
N GLN A 78 -0.89 2.23 -6.09
CA GLN A 78 -0.12 1.63 -7.19
C GLN A 78 0.40 0.23 -6.83
N LEU A 79 0.95 0.09 -5.62
CA LEU A 79 1.38 -1.20 -5.10
C LEU A 79 0.21 -2.19 -5.01
N THR A 80 -0.93 -1.77 -4.47
CA THR A 80 -2.11 -2.64 -4.33
C THR A 80 -2.64 -3.07 -5.70
N ASP A 81 -2.62 -2.18 -6.69
CA ASP A 81 -3.01 -2.49 -8.07
C ASP A 81 -2.05 -3.48 -8.75
N LEU A 82 -0.74 -3.30 -8.57
CA LEU A 82 0.26 -4.25 -9.05
C LEU A 82 0.04 -5.64 -8.45
N LEU A 83 -0.14 -5.72 -7.12
CA LEU A 83 -0.38 -6.98 -6.42
C LEU A 83 -1.70 -7.63 -6.86
N HIS A 84 -2.74 -6.84 -7.10
CA HIS A 84 -4.02 -7.36 -7.60
C HIS A 84 -3.86 -7.98 -8.99
N ARG A 85 -3.16 -7.31 -9.91
CA ARG A 85 -2.85 -7.83 -11.24
C ARG A 85 -1.98 -9.08 -11.17
N ALA A 86 -0.96 -9.10 -10.32
CA ALA A 86 -0.10 -10.26 -10.10
C ALA A 86 -0.91 -11.46 -9.57
N ALA A 87 -1.80 -11.25 -8.59
CA ALA A 87 -2.67 -12.29 -8.05
C ALA A 87 -3.54 -12.95 -9.12
N HIS A 88 -4.01 -12.19 -10.12
CA HIS A 88 -4.76 -12.70 -11.26
C HIS A 88 -3.89 -13.37 -12.34
N ALA A 89 -2.64 -12.95 -12.49
CA ALA A 89 -1.74 -13.49 -13.50
C ALA A 89 -1.10 -14.82 -13.09
N VAL A 90 -0.94 -15.08 -11.79
CA VAL A 90 -0.35 -16.33 -11.30
C VAL A 90 -1.31 -17.50 -11.53
N PRO A 91 -0.85 -18.62 -12.14
CA PRO A 91 -1.65 -19.84 -12.28
C PRO A 91 -2.05 -20.40 -10.92
N ARG A 92 -3.34 -20.74 -10.76
CA ARG A 92 -3.87 -21.27 -9.50
C ARG A 92 -4.76 -22.48 -9.75
N PRO A 93 -4.77 -23.48 -8.84
CA PRO A 93 -5.70 -24.60 -8.91
C PRO A 93 -7.16 -24.17 -8.68
N ARG A 94 -7.36 -22.99 -8.07
CA ARG A 94 -8.68 -22.38 -7.86
C ARG A 94 -8.64 -20.90 -8.26
N PRO A 95 -9.76 -20.32 -8.70
CA PRO A 95 -9.83 -18.89 -9.00
C PRO A 95 -9.44 -18.02 -7.79
N ALA A 96 -8.97 -16.81 -8.05
CA ALA A 96 -8.69 -15.85 -7.00
C ALA A 96 -9.93 -15.60 -6.11
N PRO A 97 -9.76 -15.40 -4.79
CA PRO A 97 -10.89 -15.23 -3.88
C PRO A 97 -11.75 -14.00 -4.22
N THR A 98 -13.07 -14.14 -4.15
CA THR A 98 -14.00 -13.03 -4.44
C THR A 98 -13.87 -11.84 -3.48
N HIS A 99 -13.37 -12.04 -2.26
CA HIS A 99 -13.11 -10.95 -1.32
C HIS A 99 -11.97 -10.03 -1.79
N LEU A 100 -11.04 -10.56 -2.57
CA LEU A 100 -9.86 -9.88 -3.08
C LEU A 100 -10.27 -8.79 -4.08
N CYS A 101 -11.06 -9.14 -5.10
CA CYS A 101 -11.64 -8.17 -6.04
C CYS A 101 -12.57 -7.16 -5.33
N ARG A 102 -13.37 -7.60 -4.35
CA ARG A 102 -14.26 -6.69 -3.59
C ARG A 102 -13.47 -5.65 -2.81
N ARG A 103 -12.37 -6.05 -2.15
CA ARG A 103 -11.49 -5.12 -1.44
C ARG A 103 -10.77 -4.17 -2.39
N HIS A 104 -10.26 -4.70 -3.50
CA HIS A 104 -9.62 -3.91 -4.54
C HIS A 104 -10.56 -2.83 -5.10
N HIS A 105 -11.81 -3.18 -5.44
CA HIS A 105 -12.81 -2.20 -5.86
C HIS A 105 -13.11 -1.16 -4.79
N GLY A 106 -13.03 -1.53 -3.50
CA GLY A 106 -13.07 -0.58 -2.39
C GLY A 106 -11.92 0.42 -2.43
N ALA A 107 -10.69 -0.07 -2.60
CA ALA A 107 -9.48 0.74 -2.74
C ALA A 107 -9.56 1.69 -3.95
N VAL A 108 -9.99 1.19 -5.12
CA VAL A 108 -10.24 1.97 -6.34
C VAL A 108 -11.19 3.14 -6.07
N ARG A 109 -12.29 2.87 -5.34
CA ARG A 109 -13.26 3.93 -5.01
C ARG A 109 -12.67 5.00 -4.10
N LEU A 110 -11.83 4.61 -3.13
CA LEU A 110 -11.18 5.57 -2.23
C LEU A 110 -10.21 6.46 -3.01
N ILE A 111 -9.34 5.88 -3.84
CA ILE A 111 -8.34 6.67 -4.56
C ILE A 111 -8.99 7.58 -5.61
N ARG A 112 -9.99 7.10 -6.35
CA ARG A 112 -10.69 7.90 -7.38
C ARG A 112 -11.44 9.11 -6.83
N ARG A 113 -11.85 9.09 -5.56
CA ARG A 113 -12.48 10.25 -4.92
C ARG A 113 -11.51 11.40 -4.66
N ARG A 114 -10.20 11.12 -4.62
CA ARG A 114 -9.19 12.06 -4.09
C ARG A 114 -7.98 12.27 -5.00
N ALA A 115 -7.77 11.42 -6.00
CA ALA A 115 -6.70 11.52 -6.99
C ALA A 115 -7.25 11.97 -8.34
N THR A 116 -6.46 12.76 -9.06
CA THR A 116 -6.73 13.16 -10.43
C THR A 116 -6.46 12.01 -11.41
N ALA A 117 -7.06 12.09 -12.60
CA ALA A 117 -6.83 11.10 -13.66
C ALA A 117 -5.37 11.03 -14.13
N ALA A 118 -4.56 12.07 -13.92
CA ALA A 118 -3.14 12.07 -14.26
C ALA A 118 -2.34 11.23 -13.26
N GLU A 119 -2.64 11.36 -11.96
CA GLU A 119 -1.95 10.64 -10.88
C GLU A 119 -2.22 9.13 -10.89
N LEU A 120 -3.33 8.69 -11.49
CA LEU A 120 -3.67 7.27 -11.61
C LEU A 120 -3.01 6.59 -12.82
N ARG A 121 -2.34 7.35 -13.69
CA ARG A 121 -1.70 6.84 -14.93
C ARG A 121 -0.19 6.64 -14.80
N THR A 122 0.43 7.27 -13.81
CA THR A 122 1.82 7.03 -13.38
C THR A 122 1.93 5.74 -12.60
#